data_AF-A0A951LCS6-F1
#
_entry.id   AF-A0A951LCS6-F1
#
_cell.length_a   1.000
_cell.length_b   1.000
_cell.length_c   1.000
_cell.angle_alpha   90.00
_cell.angle_beta   90.00
_cell.angle_gamma   90.00
#
_symmetry.space_group_name_H-M   'P 1'
#
loop_
_entity.id
_entity.type
_entity.pdbx_description
1 polymer ?
#
loop_
_entity_poly.entity_id
_entity_poly.type
_entity_poly.pdbx_seq_one_letter_code
_entity_poly.pdbx_strand_id
1 'polypeptide(L)'
;MQLWIDSKGREAEIGDVSAVWERGHVYIRVIRNSVVVCLHPALVGPLTMAAAYYAMGDLAPERIYLIADPANGPVEILDGFRSAVRRIAALLAAAESCRVGVAVSVPVP
;
A
#
# COMPACT_ATOMS: atom_id res chain seq x y z
N MET A 1 -8.26 -14.98 -6.53
CA MET A 1 -6.95 -15.16 -5.84
C MET A 1 -6.80 -14.08 -4.80
N GLN A 2 -6.16 -14.39 -3.67
CA GLN A 2 -5.83 -13.43 -2.60
C GLN A 2 -4.37 -13.61 -2.23
N LEU A 3 -3.67 -12.51 -1.97
CA LEU A 3 -2.26 -12.49 -1.63
C LEU A 3 -2.04 -11.52 -0.46
N TRP A 4 -1.21 -11.94 0.49
CA TRP A 4 -0.76 -11.13 1.62
C TRP A 4 0.74 -11.01 1.56
N ILE A 5 1.25 -9.80 1.72
CA ILE A 5 2.69 -9.52 1.73
C ILE A 5 3.04 -8.94 3.09
N ASP A 6 3.91 -9.63 3.82
CA ASP A 6 4.33 -9.24 5.16
C ASP A 6 5.32 -8.06 5.14
N SER A 7 5.65 -7.52 6.31
CA SER A 7 6.62 -6.42 6.47
C SER A 7 8.05 -6.75 6.00
N LYS A 8 8.34 -8.03 5.70
CA LYS A 8 9.61 -8.52 5.17
C LYS A 8 9.55 -8.77 3.66
N GLY A 9 8.42 -8.46 3.00
CA GLY A 9 8.22 -8.66 1.57
C GLY A 9 7.96 -10.11 1.17
N ARG A 10 7.57 -10.97 2.12
CA ARG A 10 7.28 -12.38 1.85
C ARG A 10 5.78 -12.59 1.72
N GLU A 11 5.39 -13.53 0.87
CA GLU A 11 4.02 -14.00 0.83
C GLU A 11 3.68 -14.65 2.18
N ALA A 12 2.53 -14.29 2.73
CA ALA A 12 2.01 -14.84 3.98
C ALA A 12 0.72 -15.60 3.70
N GLU A 13 0.49 -16.69 4.44
CA GLU A 13 -0.83 -17.30 4.50
C GLU A 13 -1.82 -16.35 5.18
N ILE A 14 -3.09 -16.45 4.77
CA ILE A 14 -4.25 -15.61 5.11
C ILE A 14 -4.03 -14.80 6.40
N GLY A 15 -3.77 -13.50 6.22
CA GLY A 15 -3.67 -12.54 7.31
C GLY A 15 -5.04 -12.01 7.75
N ASP A 16 -5.12 -11.54 8.98
CA ASP A 16 -6.20 -10.65 9.39
C ASP A 16 -6.03 -9.29 8.68
N VAL A 17 -7.13 -8.66 8.26
CA VAL A 17 -7.14 -7.32 7.65
C VAL A 17 -6.54 -6.29 8.60
N SER A 18 -6.64 -6.51 9.92
CA SER A 18 -5.94 -5.71 10.92
C SER A 18 -4.43 -5.63 10.67
N ALA A 19 -3.80 -6.66 10.10
CA ALA A 19 -2.35 -6.67 9.85
C ALA A 19 -1.91 -5.63 8.81
N VAL A 20 -2.79 -5.21 7.89
CA VAL A 20 -2.52 -4.08 6.97
C VAL A 20 -2.36 -2.80 7.77
N TRP A 21 -3.26 -2.58 8.73
CA TRP A 21 -3.40 -1.34 9.48
C TRP A 21 -2.51 -1.25 10.72
N GLU A 22 -2.10 -2.38 11.27
CA GLU A 22 -1.29 -2.45 12.49
C GLU A 22 0.19 -2.79 12.22
N ARG A 23 0.45 -3.56 11.15
CA ARG A 23 1.78 -4.17 10.91
C ARG A 23 2.41 -3.78 9.58
N GLY A 24 1.72 -2.98 8.77
CA GLY A 24 2.22 -2.54 7.47
C GLY A 24 2.27 -3.67 6.44
N HIS A 25 1.37 -4.64 6.54
CA HIS A 25 1.19 -5.63 5.49
C HIS A 25 0.50 -5.01 4.27
N VAL A 26 0.67 -5.62 3.11
CA VAL A 26 -0.11 -5.29 1.90
C VAL A 26 -1.02 -6.46 1.58
N TYR A 27 -2.29 -6.15 1.33
CA TYR A 27 -3.28 -7.13 0.88
C TYR A 27 -3.63 -6.87 -0.58
N ILE A 28 -3.57 -7.91 -1.40
CA ILE A 28 -3.89 -7.87 -2.82
C ILE A 28 -4.97 -8.92 -3.10
N ARG A 29 -6.12 -8.49 -3.61
CA ARG A 29 -7.22 -9.38 -3.99
C ARG A 29 -7.59 -9.20 -5.45
N VAL A 30 -7.60 -10.29 -6.20
CA VAL A 30 -8.04 -10.28 -7.59
C VAL A 30 -9.55 -10.48 -7.66
N ILE A 31 -10.23 -9.59 -8.38
CA ILE A 31 -11.67 -9.62 -8.66
C ILE A 31 -11.86 -9.46 -10.18
N ARG A 32 -12.11 -10.58 -10.87
CA ARG A 32 -12.17 -10.63 -12.35
C ARG A 32 -10.88 -10.08 -12.96
N ASN A 33 -10.96 -8.99 -13.73
CA ASN A 33 -9.84 -8.33 -14.38
C ASN A 33 -9.32 -7.10 -13.61
N SER A 34 -9.75 -6.98 -12.35
CA SER A 34 -9.39 -5.89 -11.46
C SER A 34 -8.70 -6.43 -10.21
N VAL A 35 -7.94 -5.57 -9.54
CA VAL A 35 -7.25 -5.90 -8.29
C VAL A 35 -7.61 -4.88 -7.22
N VAL A 36 -7.93 -5.35 -6.03
CA VAL A 36 -8.05 -4.52 -4.83
C VAL A 36 -6.71 -4.59 -4.10
N VAL A 37 -6.16 -3.42 -3.76
CA VAL A 37 -4.91 -3.27 -3.02
C VAL A 37 -5.21 -2.50 -1.75
N CYS A 38 -5.00 -3.12 -0.59
CA CYS A 38 -5.09 -2.45 0.70
C CYS A 38 -3.69 -2.32 1.29
N LEU A 39 -3.33 -1.12 1.73
CA LEU A 39 -2.02 -0.83 2.30
C LEU A 39 -2.12 0.36 3.25
N HIS A 40 -1.27 0.44 4.27
CA HIS A 40 -1.15 1.64 5.11
C HIS A 40 0.14 2.40 4.77
N PRO A 41 0.12 3.53 4.03
CA PRO A 41 1.33 4.15 3.48
C PRO A 41 2.41 4.46 4.51
N ALA A 42 2.02 4.85 5.73
CA ALA A 42 2.97 5.08 6.81
C ALA A 42 3.65 3.80 7.33
N LEU A 43 2.98 2.64 7.33
CA LEU A 43 3.52 1.43 7.95
C LEU A 43 4.25 0.51 6.97
N VAL A 44 3.93 0.60 5.67
CA VAL A 44 4.52 -0.29 4.69
C VAL A 44 5.97 0.10 4.40
N GLY A 45 6.87 -0.88 4.48
CA GLY A 45 8.29 -0.70 4.17
C GLY A 45 8.62 -0.87 2.67
N PRO A 46 9.82 -0.44 2.23
CA PRO A 46 10.24 -0.53 0.84
C PRO A 46 10.23 -1.97 0.26
N LEU A 47 10.63 -2.96 1.06
CA LEU A 47 10.65 -4.37 0.63
C LEU A 47 9.25 -4.92 0.39
N THR A 48 8.32 -4.64 1.29
CA THR A 48 6.91 -5.02 1.15
C THR A 48 6.29 -4.39 -0.09
N MET A 49 6.59 -3.11 -0.35
CA MET A 49 6.12 -2.45 -1.57
C MET A 49 6.75 -3.01 -2.83
N ALA A 50 8.04 -3.35 -2.82
CA ALA A 50 8.69 -3.96 -3.96
C ALA A 50 8.00 -5.29 -4.33
N ALA A 51 7.77 -6.16 -3.35
CA ALA A 51 7.03 -7.41 -3.56
C ALA A 51 5.60 -7.15 -4.08
N ALA A 52 4.90 -6.14 -3.54
CA ALA A 52 3.57 -5.75 -4.01
C ALA A 52 3.57 -5.27 -5.47
N TYR A 53 4.58 -4.51 -5.88
CA TYR A 53 4.70 -4.05 -7.26
C TYR A 53 4.94 -5.20 -8.24
N TYR A 54 5.79 -6.16 -7.89
CA TYR A 54 5.97 -7.37 -8.70
C TYR A 54 4.68 -8.16 -8.84
N ALA A 55 4.00 -8.44 -7.71
CA ALA A 55 2.73 -9.16 -7.73
C ALA A 55 1.65 -8.47 -8.57
N MET A 56 1.53 -7.14 -8.48
CA MET A 56 0.61 -6.38 -9.32
C MET A 56 1.03 -6.37 -10.80
N GLY A 57 2.32 -6.35 -11.09
CA GLY A 57 2.86 -6.39 -12.44
C GLY A 57 2.55 -7.71 -13.14
N ASP A 58 2.73 -8.82 -12.44
CA ASP A 58 2.46 -10.17 -12.95
C ASP A 58 0.97 -10.39 -13.25
N LEU A 59 0.10 -9.72 -12.49
CA LEU A 59 -1.35 -9.80 -12.70
C LEU A 59 -1.87 -8.96 -13.86
N ALA A 60 -1.10 -7.96 -14.31
CA ALA A 60 -1.46 -7.03 -15.39
C ALA A 60 -2.93 -6.52 -15.32
N PRO A 61 -3.41 -5.98 -14.20
CA PRO A 61 -4.82 -5.62 -14.04
C PRO A 61 -5.21 -4.42 -14.89
N GLU A 62 -6.43 -4.46 -15.44
CA GLU A 62 -7.04 -3.32 -16.14
C GLU A 62 -7.42 -2.20 -15.17
N ARG A 63 -7.88 -2.57 -13.96
CA ARG A 63 -8.29 -1.62 -12.92
C ARG A 63 -7.76 -2.01 -11.56
N ILE A 64 -7.36 -1.02 -10.78
CA ILE A 64 -6.90 -1.19 -9.41
C ILE A 64 -7.77 -0.34 -8.48
N TYR A 65 -8.32 -0.99 -7.45
CA TYR A 65 -9.01 -0.35 -6.34
C TYR A 65 -8.03 -0.20 -5.20
N LEU A 66 -7.61 1.03 -4.91
CA LEU A 66 -6.64 1.32 -3.87
C LEU A 66 -7.36 1.76 -2.59
N ILE A 67 -7.03 1.10 -1.48
CA ILE A 67 -7.49 1.43 -0.12
C ILE A 67 -6.25 1.72 0.73
N ALA A 68 -5.96 3.00 0.93
CA ALA A 68 -4.74 3.45 1.61
C ALA A 68 -4.92 3.77 3.11
N ASP A 69 -6.16 4.05 3.55
CA ASP A 69 -6.47 4.34 4.95
C ASP A 69 -7.96 4.08 5.18
N PRO A 70 -8.34 3.17 6.10
CA PRO A 70 -9.73 2.86 6.39
C PRO A 70 -10.42 3.97 7.22
N ALA A 71 -9.65 4.81 7.91
CA ALA A 71 -10.19 5.87 8.76
C ALA A 71 -10.52 7.15 7.98
N ASN A 72 -9.79 7.46 6.89
CA ASN A 72 -9.90 8.77 6.23
C ASN A 72 -9.82 8.77 4.68
N GLY A 73 -9.67 7.63 4.01
CA GLY A 73 -9.44 7.59 2.57
C GLY A 73 -10.64 7.08 1.75
N PRO A 74 -11.09 7.79 0.69
CA PRO A 74 -11.98 7.18 -0.30
C PRO A 74 -11.26 6.02 -1.02
N VAL A 75 -12.00 4.99 -1.43
CA VAL A 75 -11.49 3.97 -2.35
C VAL A 75 -11.16 4.66 -3.68
N GLU A 76 -9.91 4.63 -4.09
CA GLU A 76 -9.47 5.20 -5.36
C GLU A 76 -9.53 4.14 -6.45
N ILE A 77 -10.14 4.46 -7.59
CA ILE A 77 -10.16 3.60 -8.77
C ILE A 77 -9.13 4.12 -9.76
N LEU A 78 -8.19 3.27 -10.12
CA LEU A 78 -7.03 3.62 -10.94
C LEU A 78 -7.03 2.74 -12.19
N ASP A 79 -6.95 3.37 -13.35
CA ASP A 79 -6.92 2.68 -14.63
C ASP A 79 -5.49 2.24 -14.96
N GLY A 80 -5.29 0.92 -14.89
CA GLY A 80 -4.04 0.25 -15.20
C GLY A 80 -2.94 0.35 -14.14
N PHE A 81 -1.98 -0.56 -14.27
CA PHE A 81 -0.84 -0.72 -13.37
C PHE A 81 -0.01 0.57 -13.19
N ARG A 82 0.33 1.26 -14.28
CA ARG A 82 1.21 2.44 -14.21
C ARG A 82 0.60 3.60 -13.40
N SER A 83 -0.70 3.82 -13.56
CA SER A 83 -1.43 4.85 -12.80
C SER A 83 -1.44 4.52 -11.31
N ALA A 84 -1.68 3.25 -10.97
CA ALA A 84 -1.66 2.79 -9.60
C ALA A 84 -0.28 2.91 -8.94
N VAL A 85 0.79 2.48 -9.61
CA VAL A 85 2.16 2.59 -9.08
C VAL A 85 2.52 4.04 -8.77
N ARG A 86 2.23 4.97 -9.68
CA ARG A 86 2.49 6.41 -9.47
C ARG A 86 1.72 6.95 -8.28
N ARG A 87 0.44 6.58 -8.14
CA ARG A 87 -0.40 7.04 -7.02
C ARG A 87 0.10 6.50 -5.69
N ILE A 88 0.40 5.21 -5.62
CA ILE A 88 0.93 4.57 -4.42
C ILE A 88 2.28 5.19 -4.02
N ALA A 89 3.19 5.39 -4.98
CA ALA A 89 4.48 6.04 -4.72
C ALA A 89 4.32 7.45 -4.14
N ALA A 90 3.36 8.23 -4.67
CA ALA A 90 3.05 9.56 -4.13
C ALA A 90 2.53 9.51 -2.69
N LEU A 91 1.69 8.51 -2.36
CA LEU A 91 1.19 8.32 -0.99
C LEU A 91 2.30 7.92 -0.01
N LEU A 92 3.21 7.05 -0.43
CA LEU A 92 4.36 6.65 0.39
C LEU A 92 5.29 7.84 0.66
N ALA A 93 5.60 8.64 -0.37
CA ALA A 93 6.44 9.84 -0.24
C ALA A 93 5.80 10.90 0.69
N ALA A 94 4.47 11.07 0.59
CA ALA A 94 3.73 11.95 1.49
C ALA A 94 3.77 11.44 2.94
N ALA A 95 3.62 10.14 3.17
CA ALA A 95 3.69 9.54 4.49
C ALA A 95 5.09 9.65 5.13
N GLU A 96 6.16 9.51 4.33
CA GLU A 96 7.53 9.78 4.78
C GLU A 96 7.73 11.25 5.17
N SER A 97 7.22 12.18 4.36
CA SER A 97 7.31 13.62 4.63
C SER A 97 6.62 14.01 5.94
N CYS A 98 5.48 13.40 6.26
CA CYS A 98 4.79 13.62 7.55
C CYS A 98 5.60 13.11 8.76
N ARG A 99 6.43 12.07 8.60
CA ARG A 99 7.34 11.61 9.67
C ARG A 99 8.49 12.59 9.91
N VAL A 100 8.99 13.22 8.86
CA VAL A 100 10.09 14.19 8.94
C VAL A 100 9.61 15.53 9.51
N GLY A 101 8.38 15.95 9.19
CA GLY A 101 7.80 17.21 9.68
C GLY A 101 7.59 17.30 11.20
N VAL A 102 7.50 16.17 11.90
CA VAL A 102 7.40 16.14 13.38
C VAL A 102 8.75 16.40 14.06
N ALA A 103 9.87 16.32 13.34
CA ALA A 103 11.21 16.47 13.91
C ALA A 103 11.74 17.93 13.94
N VAL A 104 10.99 18.92 13.44
CA VAL A 104 11.50 20.31 13.28
C VAL A 104 10.84 21.35 14.19
N SER A 105 9.95 20.93 15.10
CA SER A 105 9.39 21.82 16.14
C SER A 105 10.17 21.70 17.47
N VAL A 106 11.47 22.01 17.44
CA VAL A 106 12.22 22.33 18.67
C VAL A 106 12.28 23.86 18.78
N PRO A 107 11.67 24.49 19.81
CA PRO A 107 11.86 25.91 20.04
C PRO A 107 13.32 26.14 20.45
N VAL A 108 14.03 26.94 19.67
CA VAL A 108 15.35 27.48 20.03
C VAL A 108 15.13 28.54 21.13
N PRO A 109 15.93 28.53 22.22
CA PRO A 109 15.73 29.36 23.43
C PRO A 109 15.81 30.87 23.19
#